data_AF-A0AB39B9R6-F1
#
_entry.id   AF-A0AB39B9R6-F1
#
_cell.length_a   1.000
_cell.length_b   1.000
_cell.length_c   1.000
_cell.angle_alpha   90.00
_cell.angle_beta   90.00
_cell.angle_gamma   90.00
#
_symmetry.space_group_name_H-M   'P 1'
#
loop_
_entity.id
_entity.type
_entity.pdbx_description
1 polymer ?
#
loop_
_entity_poly.entity_id
_entity_poly.type
_entity_poly.pdbx_seq_one_letter_code
_entity_poly.pdbx_strand_id
1 'polypeptide(L)'
;MSEFAKLFEFEDLGQVLVKLDDGDDGPEVRTYFVPDGFGVCSIAMTFKPDEQDDKWAKAEKAFAMVDREKARILVDEALAKIPTGLSG
;
A
#
# COMPACT_ATOMS: atom_id res chain seq x y z
N MET A 1 0.53 17.69 13.09
CA MET A 1 0.48 17.34 11.66
C MET A 1 0.19 15.85 11.60
N SER A 2 -0.91 15.44 10.99
CA SER A 2 -1.21 14.02 10.75
C SER A 2 -0.13 13.44 9.84
N GLU A 3 0.45 12.31 10.21
CA GLU A 3 1.42 11.60 9.36
C GLU A 3 0.72 11.20 8.06
N PHE A 4 1.35 11.44 6.91
CA PHE A 4 0.82 11.02 5.61
C PHE A 4 1.52 9.76 5.08
N ALA A 5 2.60 9.33 5.73
CA ALA A 5 3.41 8.20 5.34
C ALA A 5 3.91 7.43 6.57
N LYS A 6 3.99 6.12 6.44
CA LYS A 6 4.56 5.17 7.39
C LYS A 6 5.63 4.35 6.68
N LEU A 7 6.79 4.23 7.29
CA LEU A 7 7.91 3.47 6.78
C LEU A 7 8.16 2.28 7.70
N PHE A 8 8.19 1.08 7.11
CA PHE A 8 8.47 -0.16 7.82
C PHE A 8 9.68 -0.85 7.20
N GLU A 9 10.47 -1.50 8.03
CA GLU A 9 11.59 -2.33 7.59
C GLU A 9 11.37 -3.77 8.04
N PHE A 10 11.62 -4.69 7.11
CA PHE A 10 11.57 -6.13 7.28
C PHE A 10 12.88 -6.73 6.81
N GLU A 11 13.38 -7.74 7.51
CA GLU A 11 14.68 -8.34 7.20
C GLU A 11 14.71 -9.01 5.81
N ASP A 12 13.55 -9.51 5.36
CA ASP A 12 13.37 -10.28 4.13
C ASP A 12 12.72 -9.49 2.99
N LEU A 13 11.99 -8.40 3.27
CA LEU A 13 11.38 -7.54 2.24
C LEU A 13 12.09 -6.20 2.08
N GLY A 14 13.02 -5.86 2.99
CA GLY A 14 13.60 -4.54 3.07
C GLY A 14 12.58 -3.48 3.46
N GLN A 15 12.60 -2.35 2.75
CA GLN A 15 11.80 -1.17 3.06
C GLN A 15 10.41 -1.24 2.40
N VAL A 16 9.38 -0.98 3.21
CA VAL A 16 7.99 -0.86 2.77
C VAL A 16 7.47 0.53 3.17
N LEU A 17 7.03 1.30 2.17
CA LEU A 17 6.44 2.62 2.37
C LEU A 17 4.93 2.53 2.16
N VAL A 18 4.16 2.91 3.17
CA VAL A 18 2.71 3.08 3.07
C VAL A 18 2.39 4.55 3.17
N LYS A 19 1.66 5.13 2.23
CA LYS A 19 1.30 6.55 2.25
C LYS A 19 -0.13 6.80 1.80
N LEU A 20 -0.69 7.90 2.28
CA LEU A 20 -1.83 8.53 1.65
C LEU A 20 -1.40 9.11 0.30
N ASP A 21 -2.27 8.97 -0.69
CA ASP A 21 -2.06 9.52 -2.02
C ASP A 21 -3.37 10.10 -2.57
N ASP A 22 -3.25 11.01 -3.52
CA ASP A 22 -4.35 11.47 -4.36
C ASP A 22 -4.20 10.82 -5.73
N GLY A 23 -4.77 9.63 -5.88
CA GLY A 23 -4.72 8.85 -7.11
C GLY A 23 -5.74 9.34 -8.14
N ASP A 24 -5.74 8.72 -9.31
CA ASP A 24 -6.61 9.13 -10.43
C ASP A 24 -8.12 9.07 -10.09
N ASP A 25 -8.52 8.16 -9.18
CA ASP A 25 -9.91 7.95 -8.75
C ASP A 25 -10.26 8.64 -7.39
N GLY A 26 -9.34 9.47 -6.91
CA GLY A 26 -9.39 10.17 -5.62
C GLY A 26 -8.45 9.57 -4.56
N PRO A 27 -8.69 9.87 -3.28
CA PRO A 27 -7.75 9.51 -2.23
C PRO A 27 -7.64 8.00 -2.03
N GLU A 28 -6.42 7.55 -1.78
CA GLU A 28 -6.07 6.14 -1.66
C GLU A 28 -4.98 5.92 -0.60
N VAL A 29 -4.82 4.67 -0.17
CA VAL A 29 -3.63 4.24 0.59
C VAL A 29 -2.75 3.43 -0.34
N ARG A 30 -1.55 3.94 -0.63
CA ARG A 30 -0.60 3.30 -1.54
C ARG A 30 0.57 2.70 -0.77
N THR A 31 0.86 1.43 -1.06
CA THR A 31 1.98 0.67 -0.48
C THR A 31 3.03 0.43 -1.56
N TYR A 32 4.28 0.79 -1.28
CA TYR A 32 5.45 0.59 -2.12
C TYR A 32 6.40 -0.42 -1.48
N PHE A 33 6.97 -1.30 -2.30
CA PHE A 33 7.91 -2.35 -1.89
C PHE A 33 8.74 -2.81 -3.09
N VAL A 34 9.84 -3.50 -2.85
CA VAL A 34 10.72 -4.03 -3.91
C VAL A 34 10.75 -5.55 -3.82
N PRO A 35 10.04 -6.28 -4.71
CA PRO A 35 10.18 -7.72 -4.81
C PRO A 35 11.52 -8.12 -5.42
N ASP A 36 12.02 -9.31 -5.06
CA ASP A 36 13.20 -9.90 -5.67
C ASP A 36 13.03 -10.04 -7.20
N GLY A 37 14.01 -9.52 -7.95
CA GLY A 37 14.01 -9.57 -9.41
C GLY A 37 13.12 -8.53 -10.10
N PHE A 38 12.50 -7.62 -9.34
CA PHE A 38 11.68 -6.52 -9.87
C PHE A 38 12.22 -5.15 -9.44
N GLY A 39 11.71 -4.09 -10.06
CA GLY A 39 11.90 -2.72 -9.57
C GLY A 39 10.97 -2.41 -8.40
N VAL A 40 10.86 -1.13 -8.03
CA VAL A 40 9.86 -0.68 -7.05
C VAL A 40 8.46 -0.98 -7.58
N CYS A 41 7.72 -1.81 -6.85
CA CYS A 41 6.32 -2.10 -7.10
C CYS A 41 5.43 -1.28 -6.15
N SER A 42 4.18 -1.06 -6.56
CA SER A 42 3.18 -0.44 -5.69
C SER A 42 1.82 -1.07 -5.85
N ILE A 43 1.04 -1.06 -4.77
CA ILE A 43 -0.38 -1.40 -4.76
C ILE A 43 -1.16 -0.24 -4.16
N ALA A 44 -2.38 -0.03 -4.64
CA ALA A 44 -3.28 1.02 -4.17
C ALA A 44 -4.55 0.41 -3.57
N MET A 45 -4.92 0.86 -2.38
CA MET A 45 -6.23 0.64 -1.79
C MET A 45 -7.11 1.85 -2.12
N THR A 46 -7.98 1.67 -3.11
CA THR A 46 -8.92 2.69 -3.58
C THR A 46 -10.27 2.55 -2.89
N PHE A 47 -10.95 3.66 -2.64
CA PHE A 47 -12.29 3.68 -2.04
C PHE A 47 -13.34 3.98 -3.11
N LYS A 48 -14.32 3.08 -3.25
CA LYS A 48 -15.41 3.29 -4.21
C LYS A 48 -16.20 4.54 -3.83
N PRO A 49 -16.67 5.33 -4.82
CA PRO A 49 -17.62 6.39 -4.55
C PRO A 49 -18.91 5.79 -4.00
N ASP A 50 -19.27 6.17 -2.79
CA ASP A 50 -20.57 5.95 -2.19
C ASP A 50 -21.17 7.29 -1.76
N GLU A 51 -22.51 7.37 -1.77
CA GLU A 51 -23.25 8.63 -1.62
C GLU A 51 -23.12 9.28 -0.22
N GLN A 52 -22.47 8.63 0.75
CA GLN A 52 -22.58 8.99 2.17
C GLN A 52 -21.28 9.28 2.93
N ASP A 53 -20.08 9.01 2.39
CA ASP A 53 -18.84 9.18 3.15
C ASP A 53 -17.77 9.98 2.39
N ASP A 54 -17.03 10.81 3.14
CA ASP A 54 -15.85 11.51 2.65
C ASP A 54 -14.73 10.48 2.34
N LYS A 55 -14.36 10.38 1.05
CA LYS A 55 -13.31 9.47 0.57
C LYS A 55 -11.98 9.71 1.30
N TRP A 56 -11.67 10.96 1.68
CA TRP A 56 -10.45 11.28 2.43
C TRP A 56 -10.51 10.72 3.85
N ALA A 57 -11.65 10.88 4.54
CA ALA A 57 -11.82 10.31 5.87
C ALA A 57 -11.67 8.77 5.87
N LYS A 58 -12.13 8.10 4.80
CA LYS A 58 -11.92 6.65 4.61
C LYS A 58 -10.45 6.30 4.40
N ALA A 59 -9.75 7.03 3.54
CA ALA A 59 -8.34 6.81 3.28
C ALA A 59 -7.51 7.05 4.54
N GLU A 60 -7.76 8.14 5.27
CA GLU A 60 -7.09 8.46 6.54
C GLU A 60 -7.35 7.39 7.61
N LYS A 61 -8.60 6.91 7.73
CA LYS A 61 -8.94 5.83 8.68
C LYS A 61 -8.23 4.53 8.32
N ALA A 62 -8.22 4.16 7.03
CA ALA A 62 -7.51 2.97 6.56
C ALA A 62 -6.00 3.09 6.80
N PHE A 63 -5.40 4.23 6.45
CA PHE A 63 -3.99 4.52 6.69
C PHE A 63 -3.65 4.45 8.17
N ALA A 64 -4.45 5.05 9.05
CA ALA A 64 -4.25 5.01 10.50
C ALA A 64 -4.20 3.57 11.03
N MET A 65 -5.02 2.69 10.45
CA MET A 65 -5.09 1.28 10.80
C MET A 65 -3.92 0.43 10.28
N VAL A 66 -3.10 0.91 9.34
CA VAL A 66 -1.93 0.18 8.85
C VAL A 66 -0.80 0.26 9.86
N ASP A 67 -0.53 -0.86 10.51
CA ASP A 67 0.65 -1.10 11.33
C ASP A 67 1.65 -1.99 10.56
N ARG A 68 2.72 -2.40 11.24
CA ARG A 68 3.75 -3.26 10.65
C ARG A 68 3.19 -4.61 10.18
N GLU A 69 2.26 -5.20 10.91
CA GLU A 69 1.67 -6.50 10.56
C GLU A 69 0.79 -6.38 9.31
N LYS A 70 -0.07 -5.36 9.24
CA LYS A 70 -0.88 -5.13 8.03
C LYS A 70 -0.06 -4.72 6.83
N ALA A 71 0.98 -3.92 7.01
CA ALA A 71 1.90 -3.59 5.92
C ALA A 71 2.52 -4.87 5.33
N ARG A 72 2.89 -5.83 6.19
CA ARG A 72 3.39 -7.13 5.76
C ARG A 72 2.35 -7.91 4.96
N ILE A 73 1.13 -8.06 5.50
CA ILE A 73 0.03 -8.77 4.83
C ILE A 73 -0.25 -8.19 3.44
N LEU A 74 -0.30 -6.86 3.33
CA LEU A 74 -0.53 -6.16 2.06
C LEU A 74 0.53 -6.50 1.01
N VAL A 75 1.81 -6.58 1.42
CA VAL A 75 2.90 -6.96 0.52
C VAL A 75 2.81 -8.45 0.17
N ASP A 76 2.59 -9.34 1.13
CA ASP A 76 2.49 -10.79 0.88
C ASP A 76 1.34 -11.12 -0.09
N GLU A 77 0.18 -10.47 0.05
CA GLU A 77 -0.95 -10.60 -0.87
C GLU A 77 -0.63 -10.10 -2.29
N ALA A 78 0.19 -9.07 -2.41
CA ALA A 78 0.64 -8.55 -3.70
C ALA A 78 1.66 -9.50 -4.35
N LEU A 79 2.63 -10.00 -3.58
CA LEU A 79 3.62 -10.98 -4.04
C LEU A 79 2.96 -12.26 -4.53
N ALA A 80 1.92 -12.75 -3.85
CA ALA A 80 1.17 -13.94 -4.27
C ALA A 80 0.49 -13.82 -5.64
N LYS A 81 0.30 -12.58 -6.14
CA LYS A 81 -0.29 -12.30 -7.45
C LYS A 81 0.76 -12.07 -8.55
N ILE A 82 2.04 -11.95 -8.19
CA ILE A 82 3.11 -11.81 -9.16
C ILE A 82 3.34 -13.18 -9.82
N PRO A 83 3.24 -13.30 -11.16
CA PRO A 83 3.52 -14.55 -11.84
C PRO A 83 4.98 -14.96 -11.59
N THR A 84 5.19 -16.11 -10.93
CA THR A 84 6.51 -16.71 -10.72
C THR A 84 7.00 -17.35 -12.02
N GLY A 85 7.43 -16.54 -12.97
CA GLY A 85 7.86 -17.06 -14.28
C GLY A 85 8.56 -16.08 -15.22
N LEU A 86 8.84 -14.84 -14.79
CA LEU A 86 9.67 -13.92 -15.56
C LEU A 86 11.16 -14.16 -15.26
N SER A 87 11.61 -15.40 -15.42
CA SER A 87 13.03 -15.70 -15.60
C SER A 87 13.42 -15.20 -16.98
N GLY A 88 14.07 -14.04 -17.03
CA GLY A 88 14.86 -13.60 -18.18
C GLY A 88 16.13 -14.42 -18.33
#